data_AF-A0A2W0B6Z7-F1
#
_entry.id   AF-A0A2W0B6Z7-F1
#
_cell.length_a   1.000
_cell.length_b   1.000
_cell.length_c   1.000
_cell.angle_alpha   90.00
_cell.angle_beta   90.00
_cell.angle_gamma   90.00
#
_symmetry.space_group_name_H-M   'P 1'
#
loop_
_entity.id
_entity.type
_entity.pdbx_description
1 polymer ?
#
loop_
_entity_poly.entity_id
_entity_poly.type
_entity_poly.pdbx_seq_one_letter_code
_entity_poly.pdbx_strand_id
1 'polypeptide(L)'
;MEKSLQARTAVRSMKEYHPPLSGREGLRLDFNENTESPSPRVLEVLKQIASGELTKYPERDPSERLMAEFLRLEHGQVLLTNGVDEAIHLLCETYLEPSDEVLIVVPTFSMYEIYAQSTGAK
;
A
#
# COMPACT_ATOMS: atom_id res chain seq x y z
N MET A 1 37.90 9.53 -11.68
CA MET A 1 36.59 10.19 -11.50
C MET A 1 35.64 9.17 -10.91
N GLU A 2 35.33 9.28 -9.62
CA GLU A 2 34.24 8.51 -9.00
C GLU A 2 32.92 8.90 -9.66
N LYS A 3 32.25 7.95 -10.29
CA LYS A 3 30.86 8.14 -10.72
C LYS A 3 30.01 8.23 -9.46
N SER A 4 29.50 9.42 -9.16
CA SER A 4 28.46 9.62 -8.15
C SER A 4 27.27 8.71 -8.49
N LEU A 5 26.79 7.95 -7.51
CA LEU A 5 25.55 7.17 -7.62
C LEU A 5 24.39 8.11 -7.94
N GLN A 6 23.71 7.85 -9.05
CA GLN A 6 22.54 8.62 -9.49
C GLN A 6 21.31 7.71 -9.45
N ALA A 7 20.20 8.20 -8.91
CA ALA A 7 18.92 7.53 -9.01
C ALA A 7 18.48 7.37 -10.48
N ARG A 8 17.65 6.36 -10.75
CA ARG A 8 17.08 6.11 -12.09
C ARG A 8 16.36 7.37 -12.60
N THR A 9 16.39 7.59 -13.92
CA THR A 9 15.70 8.72 -14.56
C THR A 9 14.23 8.78 -14.16
N ALA A 10 13.53 7.63 -14.17
CA ALA A 10 12.13 7.49 -13.76
C ALA A 10 11.86 8.07 -12.36
N VAL A 11 12.70 7.72 -11.38
CA VAL A 11 12.59 8.21 -9.99
C VAL A 11 12.82 9.73 -9.91
N ARG A 12 13.74 10.26 -10.72
CA ARG A 12 14.05 11.69 -10.74
C ARG A 12 12.99 12.54 -11.45
N SER A 13 12.22 11.95 -12.36
CA SER A 13 11.13 12.63 -13.10
C SER A 13 9.74 12.42 -12.49
N MET A 14 9.61 11.50 -11.53
CA MET A 14 8.36 11.16 -10.87
C MET A 14 7.82 12.35 -10.07
N LYS A 15 6.48 12.51 -10.05
CA LYS A 15 5.83 13.49 -9.16
C LYS A 15 6.02 13.11 -7.69
N GLU A 16 6.27 14.11 -6.87
CA GLU A 16 6.32 13.93 -5.42
C GLU A 16 4.90 13.90 -4.83
N TYR A 17 4.69 13.01 -3.86
CA TYR A 17 3.45 12.97 -3.09
C TYR A 17 3.51 13.98 -1.94
N HIS A 18 2.56 14.91 -1.88
CA HIS A 18 2.51 15.97 -0.87
C HIS A 18 1.28 15.88 0.03
N PRO A 19 1.26 14.96 1.01
CA PRO A 19 0.21 14.94 2.03
C PRO A 19 0.51 15.95 3.16
N PRO A 20 -0.51 16.39 3.91
CA PRO A 20 -0.30 17.00 5.23
C PRO A 20 0.52 16.10 6.17
N LEU A 21 1.77 16.49 6.48
CA LEU A 21 2.71 15.69 7.28
C LEU A 21 2.68 15.97 8.80
N SER A 22 2.10 17.09 9.23
CA SER A 22 2.10 17.52 10.62
C SER A 22 0.99 18.56 10.89
N GLY A 23 0.90 19.04 12.14
CA GLY A 23 -0.02 20.12 12.50
C GLY A 23 -1.49 19.74 12.54
N ARG A 24 -1.79 18.44 12.67
CA ARG A 24 -3.16 17.91 12.68
C ARG A 24 -3.73 17.86 14.10
N GLU A 25 -3.71 18.99 14.80
CA GLU A 25 -4.41 19.15 16.08
C GLU A 25 -5.89 19.49 15.83
N GLY A 26 -6.79 18.95 16.66
CA GLY A 26 -8.24 19.16 16.54
C GLY A 26 -8.97 18.11 15.71
N LEU A 27 -10.12 18.49 15.13
CA LEU A 27 -10.96 17.57 14.38
C LEU A 27 -10.35 17.28 12.99
N ARG A 28 -10.10 16.01 12.71
CA ARG A 28 -9.45 15.51 11.49
C ARG A 28 -10.51 15.00 10.52
N LEU A 29 -10.78 15.76 9.45
CA LEU A 29 -11.82 15.46 8.43
C LEU A 29 -11.26 15.39 7.00
N ASP A 30 -9.97 15.16 6.85
CA ASP A 30 -9.22 15.32 5.61
C ASP A 30 -8.78 14.00 4.96
N PHE A 31 -8.60 12.91 5.72
CA PHE A 31 -8.04 11.63 5.24
C PHE A 31 -9.02 10.44 5.27
N ASN A 32 -10.33 10.70 5.37
CA ASN A 32 -11.36 9.64 5.43
C ASN A 32 -11.16 8.63 6.58
N GLU A 33 -10.55 9.08 7.68
CA GLU A 33 -10.35 8.25 8.86
C GLU A 33 -11.69 7.93 9.53
N ASN A 34 -11.85 6.69 10.01
CA ASN A 34 -13.03 6.32 10.77
C ASN A 34 -13.01 7.06 12.12
N THR A 35 -14.14 7.65 12.53
CA THR A 35 -14.28 8.36 13.81
C THR A 35 -14.57 7.42 14.98
N GLU A 36 -14.92 6.17 14.70
CA GLU A 36 -15.18 5.12 15.68
C GLU A 36 -13.93 4.27 15.95
N SER A 37 -13.89 3.66 17.14
CA SER A 37 -12.88 2.67 17.48
C SER A 37 -13.05 1.38 16.66
N PRO A 38 -11.98 0.61 16.42
CA PRO A 38 -12.12 -0.70 15.80
C PRO A 38 -12.96 -1.64 16.67
N SER A 39 -13.46 -2.72 16.07
CA SER A 39 -14.22 -3.76 16.77
C SER A 39 -13.53 -4.19 18.08
N PRO A 40 -14.27 -4.37 19.20
CA PRO A 40 -13.69 -4.85 20.46
C PRO A 40 -12.93 -6.19 20.32
N ARG A 41 -13.29 -7.01 19.34
CA ARG A 41 -12.59 -8.26 19.02
C ARG A 41 -11.15 -8.00 18.54
N VAL A 42 -10.93 -6.94 17.77
CA VAL A 42 -9.58 -6.53 17.33
C VAL A 42 -8.75 -6.10 18.53
N LEU A 43 -9.34 -5.30 19.42
CA LEU A 43 -8.66 -4.84 20.64
C LEU A 43 -8.26 -6.01 21.55
N GLU A 44 -9.07 -7.06 21.62
CA GLU A 44 -8.76 -8.25 22.41
C GLU A 44 -7.58 -9.03 21.83
N VAL A 45 -7.54 -9.26 20.51
CA VAL A 45 -6.42 -9.93 19.85
C VAL A 45 -5.12 -9.14 20.00
N LEU A 46 -5.17 -7.82 19.84
CA LEU A 46 -3.99 -6.96 19.99
C LEU A 46 -3.36 -7.06 21.40
N LYS A 47 -4.18 -7.25 22.45
CA LYS A 47 -3.70 -7.42 23.83
C LYS A 47 -3.05 -8.78 24.08
N GLN A 48 -3.37 -9.77 23.26
CA GLN A 48 -2.88 -11.15 23.41
C GLN A 48 -1.52 -11.37 22.74
N ILE A 49 -1.03 -10.43 21.93
CA ILE A 49 0.26 -10.53 21.25
C ILE A 49 1.38 -10.64 22.29
N ALA A 50 2.01 -11.80 22.36
CA ALA A 50 3.11 -12.05 23.28
C ALA A 50 4.43 -11.50 22.72
N SER A 51 5.34 -11.08 23.61
CA SER A 51 6.66 -10.56 23.20
C SER A 51 7.47 -11.55 22.36
N GLY A 52 7.34 -12.85 22.65
CA GLY A 52 7.99 -13.91 21.88
C GLY A 52 7.38 -14.16 20.48
N GLU A 53 6.21 -13.60 20.18
CA GLU A 53 5.64 -13.63 18.82
C GLU A 53 6.20 -12.51 17.96
N LEU A 54 6.53 -11.35 18.55
CA LEU A 54 7.15 -10.22 17.86
C LEU A 54 8.55 -10.52 17.32
N THR A 55 9.19 -11.59 17.78
CA THR A 55 10.51 -12.04 17.29
C THR A 55 10.42 -13.01 16.12
N LYS A 56 9.21 -13.37 15.67
CA LYS A 56 8.97 -14.34 14.61
C LYS A 56 8.49 -13.64 13.34
N TYR A 57 8.78 -14.24 12.19
CA TYR A 57 8.16 -13.82 10.94
C TYR A 57 6.66 -14.18 10.92
N PRO A 58 5.79 -13.30 10.41
CA PRO A 58 4.37 -13.57 10.33
C PRO A 58 4.03 -14.59 9.25
N GLU A 59 2.94 -15.33 9.45
CA GLU A 59 2.35 -16.21 8.45
C GLU A 59 1.12 -15.54 7.81
N ARG A 60 0.93 -15.72 6.50
CA ARG A 60 -0.14 -15.08 5.73
C ARG A 60 -1.25 -16.02 5.27
N ASP A 61 -0.88 -17.24 4.89
CA ASP A 61 -1.80 -18.23 4.28
C ASP A 61 -3.09 -18.44 5.09
N PRO A 62 -3.06 -18.58 6.44
CA PRO A 62 -4.30 -18.73 7.22
C PRO A 62 -5.26 -17.54 7.07
N SER A 63 -4.74 -16.30 7.10
CA SER A 63 -5.53 -15.08 6.97
C SER A 63 -6.08 -14.91 5.55
N GLU A 64 -5.29 -15.27 4.53
CA GLU A 64 -5.71 -15.25 3.13
C GLU A 64 -6.83 -16.26 2.85
N ARG A 65 -6.76 -17.46 3.42
CA ARG A 65 -7.85 -18.45 3.34
C ARG A 65 -9.15 -17.95 3.96
N LEU A 66 -9.08 -17.39 5.17
CA LEU A 66 -10.25 -16.82 5.84
C LEU A 66 -10.89 -15.69 5.02
N MET A 67 -10.06 -14.84 4.42
CA MET A 67 -10.55 -13.75 3.57
C MET A 67 -11.17 -14.26 2.26
N ALA A 68 -10.57 -15.27 1.62
CA ALA A 68 -11.14 -15.90 0.43
C ALA A 68 -12.51 -16.52 0.71
N GLU A 69 -12.67 -17.23 1.84
CA GLU A 69 -13.96 -17.76 2.26
C GLU A 69 -14.99 -16.65 2.50
N PHE A 70 -14.61 -15.59 3.23
CA PHE A 70 -15.48 -14.45 3.51
C PHE A 70 -15.97 -13.76 2.23
N LEU A 71 -15.08 -13.58 1.26
CA LEU A 71 -15.38 -12.95 -0.04
C LEU A 71 -16.00 -13.92 -1.06
N ARG A 72 -16.09 -15.23 -0.74
CA ARG A 72 -16.54 -16.31 -1.64
C ARG A 72 -15.68 -16.43 -2.91
N LEU A 73 -14.37 -16.36 -2.74
CA LEU A 73 -13.36 -16.49 -3.78
C LEU A 73 -12.53 -17.77 -3.58
N GLU A 74 -11.84 -18.21 -4.63
CA GLU A 74 -10.82 -19.25 -4.49
C GLU A 74 -9.59 -18.70 -3.78
N HIS A 75 -8.87 -19.57 -3.05
CA HIS A 75 -7.70 -19.15 -2.28
C HIS A 75 -6.63 -18.44 -3.12
N GLY A 76 -6.39 -18.90 -4.36
CA GLY A 76 -5.42 -18.29 -5.28
C GLY A 76 -5.84 -16.92 -5.83
N GLN A 77 -7.03 -16.43 -5.50
CA GLN A 77 -7.54 -15.12 -5.93
C GLN A 77 -7.38 -14.03 -4.86
N VAL A 78 -6.78 -14.35 -3.70
CA VAL A 78 -6.58 -13.41 -2.60
C VAL A 78 -5.11 -13.28 -2.25
N LEU A 79 -4.64 -12.05 -2.21
CA LEU A 79 -3.31 -11.68 -1.73
C LEU A 79 -3.48 -10.55 -0.71
N LEU A 80 -3.03 -10.76 0.53
CA LEU A 80 -3.00 -9.67 1.50
C LEU A 80 -1.81 -8.74 1.24
N THR A 81 -1.99 -7.44 1.43
CA THR A 81 -0.91 -6.46 1.35
C THR A 81 -0.95 -5.57 2.58
N ASN A 82 0.17 -4.93 2.90
CA ASN A 82 0.29 -3.94 3.96
C ASN A 82 -0.37 -2.62 3.54
N GLY A 83 -1.70 -2.65 3.45
CA GLY A 83 -2.49 -1.58 2.88
C GLY A 83 -2.61 -1.66 1.35
N VAL A 84 -3.57 -0.92 0.81
CA VAL A 84 -3.89 -0.94 -0.63
C VAL A 84 -2.79 -0.29 -1.48
N ASP A 85 -2.01 0.63 -0.92
CA ASP A 85 -0.89 1.28 -1.63
C ASP A 85 0.16 0.26 -2.08
N GLU A 86 0.48 -0.74 -1.25
CA GLU A 86 1.37 -1.83 -1.65
C GLU A 86 0.75 -2.69 -2.76
N ALA A 87 -0.57 -2.94 -2.71
CA ALA A 87 -1.23 -3.69 -3.78
C ALA A 87 -1.16 -2.96 -5.13
N ILE A 88 -1.36 -1.64 -5.13
CA ILE A 88 -1.25 -0.81 -6.35
C ILE A 88 0.19 -0.84 -6.86
N HIS A 89 1.17 -0.66 -5.97
CA HIS A 89 2.58 -0.71 -6.34
C HIS A 89 2.98 -2.07 -6.94
N LEU A 90 2.58 -3.17 -6.30
CA LEU A 90 2.81 -4.52 -6.81
C LEU A 90 2.17 -4.72 -8.19
N LEU A 91 0.95 -4.21 -8.41
CA LEU A 91 0.29 -4.29 -9.71
C LEU A 91 1.08 -3.55 -10.79
N CYS A 92 1.56 -2.35 -10.51
CA CYS A 92 2.43 -1.60 -11.43
C CYS A 92 3.73 -2.37 -11.74
N GLU A 93 4.47 -2.81 -10.72
CA GLU A 93 5.74 -3.53 -10.90
C GLU A 93 5.57 -4.91 -11.56
N THR A 94 4.39 -5.53 -11.45
CA THR A 94 4.12 -6.85 -12.06
C THR A 94 3.85 -6.76 -13.55
N TYR A 95 3.20 -5.67 -14.02
CA TYR A 95 2.63 -5.61 -15.36
C TYR A 95 3.18 -4.50 -16.26
N LEU A 96 3.85 -3.49 -15.70
CA LEU A 96 4.32 -2.34 -16.47
C LEU A 96 5.81 -2.43 -16.77
N GLU A 97 6.15 -2.23 -18.03
CA GLU A 97 7.51 -2.04 -18.51
C GLU A 97 7.76 -0.57 -18.89
N PRO A 98 9.03 -0.14 -19.01
CA PRO A 98 9.35 1.20 -19.47
C PRO A 98 8.71 1.49 -20.84
N SER A 99 8.03 2.63 -20.95
CA SER A 99 7.27 3.08 -22.13
C SER A 99 5.87 2.50 -22.33
N ASP A 100 5.40 1.59 -21.47
CA ASP A 100 3.98 1.25 -21.44
C ASP A 100 3.13 2.47 -21.09
N GLU A 101 1.87 2.48 -21.52
CA GLU A 101 0.93 3.58 -21.28
C GLU A 101 -0.12 3.18 -20.25
N VAL A 102 -0.34 4.03 -19.25
CA VAL A 102 -1.34 3.84 -18.19
C VAL A 102 -2.44 4.89 -18.31
N LEU A 103 -3.69 4.42 -18.41
CA LEU A 103 -4.86 5.29 -18.46
C LEU A 103 -5.43 5.52 -17.06
N ILE A 104 -5.42 6.78 -16.61
CA ILE A 104 -5.90 7.18 -15.29
C ILE A 104 -6.99 8.24 -15.44
N VAL A 105 -8.11 8.06 -14.76
CA VAL A 105 -9.19 9.07 -14.69
C VAL A 105 -8.77 10.20 -13.76
N VAL A 106 -8.94 11.46 -14.16
CA VAL A 106 -8.54 12.63 -13.34
C VAL A 106 -9.76 13.53 -13.09
N PRO A 107 -10.02 13.95 -11.82
CA PRO A 107 -9.22 13.71 -10.62
C PRO A 107 -9.43 12.33 -9.97
N THR A 108 -8.37 11.77 -9.41
CA THR A 108 -8.38 10.50 -8.64
C THR A 108 -7.21 10.46 -7.65
N PHE A 109 -6.96 9.30 -7.03
CA PHE A 109 -5.84 9.06 -6.14
C PHE A 109 -4.48 9.18 -6.85
N SER A 110 -3.64 10.11 -6.41
CA SER A 110 -2.37 10.46 -7.07
C SER A 110 -1.34 9.33 -7.09
N MET A 111 -1.42 8.37 -6.17
CA MET A 111 -0.46 7.27 -6.09
C MET A 111 -0.49 6.36 -7.32
N TYR A 112 -1.62 6.28 -8.05
CA TYR A 112 -1.66 5.54 -9.31
C TYR A 112 -0.64 6.07 -10.33
N GLU A 113 -0.56 7.40 -10.48
CA GLU A 113 0.39 8.03 -11.40
C GLU A 113 1.83 7.86 -10.90
N ILE A 114 2.05 8.02 -9.59
CA ILE A 114 3.38 7.91 -8.98
C ILE A 114 3.96 6.50 -9.14
N TYR A 115 3.18 5.46 -8.84
CA TYR A 115 3.63 4.07 -8.99
C TYR A 115 3.79 3.64 -10.45
N ALA A 116 2.98 4.17 -11.38
CA ALA A 116 3.22 3.95 -12.80
C ALA A 116 4.53 4.60 -13.27
N GLN A 117 4.79 5.85 -12.85
CA GLN A 117 6.02 6.55 -13.20
C GLN A 117 7.28 5.90 -12.60
N SER A 118 7.19 5.22 -11.46
CA SER A 118 8.35 4.54 -10.85
C SER A 118 8.87 3.35 -11.65
N THR A 119 8.03 2.74 -12.49
CA THR A 119 8.43 1.69 -13.44
C THR A 119 9.03 2.26 -14.73
N GLY A 120 8.78 3.54 -15.02
CA GLY A 120 9.14 4.21 -16.28
C GLY A 120 8.04 4.13 -17.35
N ALA A 121 6.84 3.66 -16.98
CA ALA A 121 5.64 3.80 -17.79
C ALA A 121 5.18 5.27 -17.86
N LYS A 122 4.27 5.56 -18.79
CA LYS A 122 3.75 6.89 -19.11
C LYS A 122 2.27 7.03 -18.82
#